data_AF-P0C181-F1
#
_entry.id   AF-P0C181-F1
#
_cell.length_a   1.000
_cell.length_b   1.000
_cell.length_c   1.000
_cell.angle_alpha   90.00
_cell.angle_beta   90.00
_cell.angle_gamma   90.00
#
_symmetry.space_group_name_H-M   'P 1'
#
loop_
_entity.id
_entity.type
_entity.pdbx_description
1 polymer ?
#
loop_
_entity_poly.entity_id
_entity_poly.type
_entity_poly.pdbx_seq_one_letter_code
_entity_poly.pdbx_strand_id
1 'polypeptide(L)' 'VVYQINEVIAIYPITPSSPMAEWADAWASEGKPNIWGTVPTVVQMQSEGGVAGAVHGALQTGSLTTTFTA' A
#
# COMPACT_ATOMS: atom_id res chain seq x y z
N VAL A 1 6.82 -3.96 -9.26
CA VAL A 1 5.60 -3.59 -10.01
C VAL A 1 4.62 -2.85 -9.14
N VAL A 2 3.98 -3.50 -8.15
CA VAL A 2 2.85 -2.93 -7.39
C VAL A 2 3.17 -1.54 -6.81
N TYR A 3 4.30 -1.37 -6.13
CA TYR A 3 4.74 -0.07 -5.61
C TYR A 3 4.79 1.04 -6.66
N GLN A 4 5.27 0.71 -7.87
CA GLN A 4 5.49 1.70 -8.92
C GLN A 4 4.18 2.18 -9.56
N ILE A 5 3.08 1.42 -9.43
CA ILE A 5 1.80 1.69 -10.09
C ILE A 5 0.67 1.99 -9.09
N ASN A 6 1.00 2.36 -7.85
CA ASN A 6 0.00 2.79 -6.87
C ASN A 6 0.42 4.08 -6.20
N GLU A 7 -0.58 4.80 -5.70
CA GLU A 7 -0.47 6.02 -4.94
C GLU A 7 -0.73 5.77 -3.44
N VAL A 8 -1.58 4.80 -3.12
CA VAL A 8 -1.88 4.36 -1.76
C VAL A 8 -1.66 2.86 -1.63
N ILE A 9 -1.01 2.45 -0.53
CA ILE A 9 -0.74 1.05 -0.21
C ILE A 9 -1.17 0.82 1.25
N ALA A 10 -2.38 0.31 1.44
CA ALA A 10 -2.89 -0.05 2.76
C ALA A 10 -2.47 -1.48 3.10
N ILE A 11 -1.83 -1.68 4.26
CA ILE A 11 -1.20 -2.96 4.63
C ILE A 11 -1.61 -3.44 6.01
N TYR A 12 -1.54 -4.76 6.19
CA TYR A 12 -1.56 -5.41 7.49
C TYR A 12 -0.68 -6.67 7.38
N PRO A 13 0.22 -6.94 8.35
CA PRO A 13 1.15 -8.05 8.25
C PRO A 13 0.45 -9.40 8.46
N ILE A 14 0.50 -10.26 7.44
CA ILE A 14 0.11 -11.66 7.51
C ILE A 14 1.03 -12.51 6.62
N THR A 15 1.52 -13.63 7.17
CA THR A 15 2.37 -14.59 6.43
C THR A 15 1.51 -15.35 5.40
N PRO A 16 2.00 -15.59 4.16
CA PRO A 16 3.33 -15.27 3.63
C PRO A 16 3.44 -13.90 2.91
N SER A 17 2.39 -13.07 2.90
CA SER A 17 2.37 -11.81 2.15
C SER A 17 3.16 -10.64 2.78
N SER A 18 3.48 -10.69 4.08
CA SER A 18 4.17 -9.60 4.80
C SER A 18 5.41 -9.01 4.10
N PRO A 19 6.30 -9.80 3.47
CA PRO A 19 7.49 -9.24 2.81
C PRO A 19 7.17 -8.23 1.70
N MET A 20 6.02 -8.35 1.02
CA MET A 20 5.60 -7.36 0.02
C MET A 20 5.30 -5.99 0.65
N ALA A 21 4.66 -6.00 1.83
CA ALA A 21 4.36 -4.80 2.59
C ALA A 21 5.65 -4.16 3.15
N GLU A 22 6.56 -4.99 3.66
CA GLU A 22 7.88 -4.55 4.17
C GLU A 22 8.71 -3.86 3.08
N TRP A 23 8.75 -4.42 1.86
CA TRP A 23 9.44 -3.77 0.74
C TRP A 23 8.78 -2.47 0.30
N ALA A 24 7.45 -2.40 0.31
CA ALA A 24 6.73 -1.18 -0.02
C ALA A 24 7.02 -0.06 1.00
N ASP A 25 6.96 -0.39 2.30
CA ASP A 25 7.27 0.55 3.37
C ASP A 25 8.73 1.04 3.32
N ALA A 26 9.68 0.12 3.10
CA ALA A 26 11.09 0.46 2.94
C ALA A 26 11.31 1.43 1.77
N TRP A 27 10.77 1.15 0.59
CA TRP A 27 10.92 2.05 -0.56
C TRP A 27 10.24 3.40 -0.37
N ALA A 28 9.10 3.45 0.33
CA ALA A 28 8.44 4.70 0.69
C ALA A 28 9.30 5.53 1.65
N SER A 29 9.91 4.88 2.65
CA SER A 29 10.81 5.54 3.61
C SER A 29 12.09 6.08 2.96
N GLU A 30 12.56 5.44 1.89
CA GLU A 30 13.67 5.90 1.06
C GLU A 30 13.27 7.04 0.10
N GLY A 31 11.99 7.43 0.05
CA GLY A 31 11.49 8.47 -0.84
C GLY A 31 11.46 8.07 -2.31
N LYS A 32 11.40 6.76 -2.61
CA LYS A 32 11.41 6.25 -3.99
C LYS A 32 10.09 6.59 -4.70
N PRO A 33 10.11 7.31 -5.84
CA PRO A 33 8.87 7.67 -6.52
C PRO A 33 8.27 6.50 -7.32
N ASN A 34 6.96 6.57 -7.52
CA ASN A 34 6.18 5.75 -8.46
C ASN A 34 6.24 6.33 -9.88
N ILE A 35 5.48 5.76 -10.83
CA ILE A 35 5.47 6.21 -12.23
C ILE A 35 4.89 7.61 -12.44
N TRP A 36 4.16 8.16 -11.46
CA TRP A 36 3.63 9.54 -11.49
C TRP A 36 4.59 10.54 -10.83
N GLY A 37 5.77 10.10 -10.39
CA GLY A 37 6.76 10.97 -9.75
C GLY A 37 6.45 11.29 -8.29
N THR A 38 5.48 10.62 -7.66
CA THR A 38 5.11 10.79 -6.24
C THR A 38 5.55 9.58 -5.42
N VAL A 39 5.76 9.76 -4.12
CA VAL A 39 6.02 8.63 -3.21
C VAL A 39 4.67 8.05 -2.78
N PRO A 40 4.40 6.75 -2.99
CA PRO A 40 3.19 6.11 -2.50
C PRO A 40 3.02 6.28 -0.99
N THR A 41 1.80 6.53 -0.54
CA THR A 41 1.44 6.56 0.88
C THR A 41 1.24 5.13 1.36
N VAL A 42 2.16 4.63 2.19
CA VAL A 42 2.06 3.31 2.82
C VAL A 42 1.49 3.48 4.24
N VAL A 43 0.39 2.79 4.54
CA VAL A 43 -0.27 2.89 5.85
C VAL A 43 -0.60 1.50 6.37
N GLN A 44 -0.09 1.19 7.57
CA GLN A 44 -0.43 -0.02 8.29
C GLN A 44 -1.71 0.17 9.11
N MET A 45 -2.71 -0.67 8.84
CA MET A 45 -4.00 -0.65 9.54
C MET A 45 -3.99 -1.61 10.75
N GLN A 46 -5.09 -1.65 11.50
CA GLN A 46 -5.25 -2.49 12.69
C GLN A 46 -5.64 -3.95 12.40
N SER A 47 -6.16 -4.23 11.20
CA SER A 47 -6.53 -5.57 10.72
C SER A 47 -6.75 -5.53 9.21
N GLU A 48 -6.84 -6.70 8.56
CA GLU A 48 -7.20 -6.82 7.15
C GLU A 48 -8.60 -6.25 6.86
N GLY A 49 -9.52 -6.30 7.84
CA GLY A 49 -10.82 -5.64 7.75
C GLY A 49 -10.69 -4.11 7.68
N GLY A 50 -9.77 -3.52 8.44
CA GLY A 50 -9.43 -2.10 8.35
C GLY A 50 -8.77 -1.74 7.02
N VAL A 51 -7.87 -2.60 6.52
CA VAL A 51 -7.26 -2.47 5.19
C VAL A 51 -8.33 -2.43 4.10
N ALA A 52 -9.28 -3.36 4.10
CA ALA A 52 -10.33 -3.39 3.08
C ALA A 52 -11.15 -2.10 3.06
N GLY A 53 -11.48 -1.54 4.23
CA GLY A 53 -12.16 -0.24 4.34
C GLY A 53 -11.32 0.93 3.81
N ALA A 54 -10.03 0.96 4.14
CA ALA A 54 -9.10 1.98 3.64
C ALA A 54 -8.93 1.90 2.11
N VAL A 55 -8.76 0.70 1.56
CA VAL A 55 -8.69 0.46 0.11
C VAL A 55 -9.97 0.92 -0.58
N HIS A 56 -11.13 0.56 -0.03
CA HIS A 56 -12.43 0.98 -0.55
C HIS A 56 -12.56 2.51 -0.60
N GLY A 57 -12.26 3.18 0.51
CA GLY A 57 -12.33 4.65 0.60
C GLY A 57 -11.37 5.34 -0.36
N ALA A 58 -10.11 4.89 -0.42
CA ALA A 58 -9.09 5.48 -1.28
C ALA A 58 -9.45 5.37 -2.77
N LEU A 59 -9.95 4.20 -3.21
CA LEU A 59 -10.45 3.99 -4.57
C LEU A 59 -11.65 4.89 -4.88
N GLN A 60 -12.61 5.03 -3.95
CA GLN A 60 -13.77 5.91 -4.15
C GLN A 60 -13.38 7.39 -4.28
N THR A 61 -12.30 7.81 -3.62
CA THR A 61 -11.77 9.18 -3.70
C THR A 61 -10.83 9.41 -4.90
N GLY A 62 -10.63 8.39 -5.75
CA GLY A 62 -9.90 8.53 -7.02
C GLY A 62 -8.42 8.18 -6.99
N SER A 63 -7.94 7.48 -5.96
CA SER A 63 -6.54 7.07 -5.86
C SER A 63 -6.31 5.63 -6.30
N LEU A 64 -5.27 5.37 -7.08
CA LEU A 64 -4.84 4.02 -7.42
C LEU A 64 -4.26 3.33 -6.18
N THR A 65 -5.01 2.34 -5.69
CA THR A 65 -4.78 1.74 -4.38
C THR A 65 -4.58 0.25 -4.46
N THR A 66 -3.69 -0.28 -3.62
CA THR A 66 -3.40 -1.71 -3.53
C THR A 66 -3.26 -2.17 -2.08
N THR A 67 -3.20 -3.48 -1.91
CA THR A 67 -2.88 -4.14 -0.64
C THR A 67 -2.22 -5.50 -0.90
N PHE A 68 -1.61 -6.06 0.13
CA PHE A 68 -1.02 -7.39 0.14
C PHE A 68 -1.66 -8.20 1.27
N THR A 69 -2.19 -9.38 0.95
CA THR A 69 -2.83 -10.27 1.93
C THR A 69 -2.70 -11.73 1.46
N ALA A 70 -3.12 -12.69 2.29
CA ALA A 70 -3.10 -14.13 2.01
C ALA A 70 -4.34 -14.84 2.55
#